data_AF-A0A444UMH7-F1
#
_entry.id   AF-A0A444UMH7-F1
#
_cell.length_a   1.000
_cell.length_b   1.000
_cell.length_c   1.000
_cell.angle_alpha   90.00
_cell.angle_beta   90.00
_cell.angle_gamma   90.00
#
_symmetry.space_group_name_H-M   'P 1'
#
loop_
_entity.id
_entity.type
_entity.pdbx_description
1 polymer ?
#
loop_
_entity_poly.entity_id
_entity_poly.type
_entity_poly.pdbx_seq_one_letter_code
_entity_poly.pdbx_strand_id
1 'polypeptide(L)'
;MLQTSNYSLVLLVQLLLLTFDLFVNSFSELLRAAPVIQLVLFIIQDIAILFNVIIILLMFFNTFVFQVGLVTLLLQRFKGLLIVSAFYLGLSIAFHVWVMNLRWQHSDRYVWTDGLQALFVFQRLSE
;
A
#
# COMPACT_ATOMS: atom_id res chain seq x y z
N MET A 1 23.41 11.47 19.21
CA MET A 1 23.71 11.07 17.82
C MET A 1 23.07 9.72 17.59
N LEU A 2 21.93 9.68 16.89
CA LEU A 2 21.39 8.39 16.44
C LEU A 2 22.35 7.82 15.38
N GLN A 3 22.82 6.59 15.58
CA GLN A 3 23.70 5.92 14.62
C GLN A 3 23.00 5.84 13.26
N THR A 4 23.58 6.51 12.26
CA THR A 4 23.14 6.53 10.85
C THR A 4 22.87 5.15 10.27
N SER A 5 23.57 4.11 10.77
CA SER A 5 23.35 2.71 10.42
C SER A 5 21.91 2.23 10.65
N ASN A 6 21.30 2.57 11.79
CA ASN A 6 19.95 2.08 12.14
C ASN A 6 18.87 2.70 11.24
N TYR A 7 19.02 3.98 10.88
CA TYR A 7 18.11 4.63 9.93
C TYR A 7 18.26 4.06 8.51
N SER A 8 19.48 3.73 8.10
CA SER A 8 19.72 3.07 6.80
C SER A 8 19.00 1.73 6.70
N LEU A 9 18.97 0.95 7.79
CA LEU A 9 18.26 -0.33 7.83
C LEU A 9 16.74 -0.14 7.74
N VAL A 10 16.18 0.83 8.48
CA VAL A 10 14.74 1.12 8.42
C VAL A 10 14.32 1.55 7.02
N LEU A 11 15.11 2.41 6.37
CA LEU A 11 14.88 2.82 4.98
C LEU A 11 14.96 1.64 4.01
N LEU A 12 15.94 0.74 4.19
CA LEU A 12 16.05 -0.46 3.37
C LEU A 12 14.80 -1.35 3.52
N VAL A 13 14.30 -1.54 4.73
CA VAL A 13 13.07 -2.31 4.98
C VAL A 13 11.87 -1.65 4.29
N GLN A 14 11.73 -0.32 4.39
CA GLN A 14 10.66 0.39 3.68
C GLN A 14 10.77 0.27 2.16
N LEU A 15 11.98 0.32 1.61
CA LEU A 15 12.21 0.13 0.18
C LEU A 15 11.83 -1.28 -0.28
N LEU A 16 12.15 -2.30 0.52
CA LEU A 16 11.77 -3.69 0.25
C LEU A 16 10.25 -3.87 0.30
N LEU A 17 9.57 -3.30 1.30
CA LEU A 17 8.10 -3.34 1.40
C LEU A 17 7.44 -2.63 0.21
N LEU A 18 7.97 -1.47 -0.21
CA LEU A 18 7.46 -0.75 -1.40
C LEU A 18 7.70 -1.53 -2.69
N THR A 19 8.88 -2.15 -2.83
CA THR A 19 9.21 -2.97 -3.99
C THR A 19 8.28 -4.18 -4.07
N PHE A 20 7.99 -4.81 -2.93
CA PHE A 20 7.02 -5.90 -2.85
C PHE A 20 5.60 -5.44 -3.23
N ASP A 21 5.16 -4.29 -2.73
CA ASP A 21 3.85 -3.72 -3.09
C ASP A 21 3.72 -3.47 -4.62
N LEU A 22 4.72 -2.84 -5.23
CA LEU A 22 4.76 -2.63 -6.68
C LEU A 22 4.78 -3.95 -7.46
N PHE A 23 5.52 -4.95 -6.96
CA PHE A 23 5.56 -6.27 -7.55
C PHE A 23 4.18 -6.94 -7.54
N VAL A 24 3.48 -6.94 -6.41
CA VAL A 24 2.15 -7.56 -6.34
C VAL A 24 1.15 -6.81 -7.23
N ASN A 25 1.15 -5.48 -7.22
CA ASN A 25 0.28 -4.69 -8.11
C ASN A 25 0.51 -4.99 -9.60
N SER A 26 1.77 -5.26 -9.99
CA SER A 26 2.12 -5.52 -11.39
C SER A 26 1.89 -6.98 -11.82
N PHE A 27 2.16 -7.93 -10.94
CA PHE A 27 2.25 -9.36 -11.29
C PHE A 27 1.12 -10.22 -10.73
N SER A 28 0.27 -9.71 -9.82
CA SER A 28 -0.84 -10.49 -9.24
C SER A 28 -1.80 -11.05 -10.30
N GLU A 29 -1.92 -10.39 -11.45
CA GLU A 29 -2.75 -10.85 -12.57
C GLU A 29 -2.27 -12.18 -13.19
N LEU A 30 -0.98 -12.51 -13.08
CA LEU A 30 -0.46 -13.80 -13.55
C LEU A 30 -1.03 -14.98 -12.75
N LEU A 31 -1.48 -14.72 -11.51
CA LEU A 31 -2.07 -15.72 -10.62
C LEU A 31 -3.60 -15.81 -10.72
N ARG A 32 -4.22 -15.16 -11.73
CA ARG A 32 -5.67 -15.12 -11.89
C ARG A 32 -6.35 -16.49 -11.90
N ALA A 33 -5.69 -17.52 -12.43
CA ALA A 33 -6.24 -18.86 -12.53
C ALA A 33 -6.33 -19.59 -11.17
N ALA A 34 -5.62 -19.08 -10.15
CA ALA A 34 -5.57 -19.63 -8.80
C ALA A 34 -6.07 -18.58 -7.79
N PRO A 35 -7.40 -18.36 -7.69
CA PRO A 35 -7.98 -17.27 -6.91
C PRO A 35 -7.62 -17.33 -5.42
N VAL A 36 -7.43 -18.55 -4.87
CA VAL A 36 -7.00 -18.73 -3.48
C VAL A 36 -5.56 -18.22 -3.27
N ILE A 37 -4.65 -18.50 -4.20
CA ILE A 37 -3.26 -18.03 -4.12
C ILE A 37 -3.23 -16.52 -4.30
N GLN A 38 -4.02 -15.99 -5.24
CA GLN A 38 -4.14 -14.54 -5.44
C GLN A 38 -4.69 -13.83 -4.19
N LEU A 39 -5.68 -14.40 -3.52
CA LEU A 39 -6.22 -13.88 -2.26
C LEU A 39 -5.15 -13.81 -1.15
N VAL A 40 -4.38 -14.89 -0.97
CA VAL A 40 -3.30 -14.92 0.03
C VAL A 40 -2.26 -13.85 -0.29
N LEU A 41 -1.89 -13.68 -1.56
CA LEU A 41 -0.94 -12.66 -1.98
C LEU A 41 -1.44 -11.24 -1.66
N PHE A 42 -2.72 -10.95 -1.91
CA PHE A 42 -3.34 -9.67 -1.57
C PHE A 42 -3.37 -9.41 -0.06
N ILE A 43 -3.67 -10.42 0.76
CA ILE A 43 -3.61 -10.28 2.22
C ILE A 43 -2.18 -9.95 2.68
N ILE A 44 -1.16 -10.62 2.12
CA ILE A 44 0.24 -10.35 2.44
C ILE A 44 0.62 -8.91 2.02
N GLN A 45 0.15 -8.45 0.85
CA GLN A 45 0.36 -7.09 0.38
C GLN A 45 -0.28 -6.05 1.31
N ASP A 46 -1.55 -6.22 1.70
CA ASP A 46 -2.23 -5.28 2.59
C ASP A 46 -1.55 -5.19 3.97
N ILE A 47 -1.05 -6.33 4.49
CA ILE A 47 -0.23 -6.37 5.71
C ILE A 47 1.09 -5.63 5.51
N ALA A 48 1.77 -5.81 4.37
CA ALA A 48 3.02 -5.11 4.05
C ALA A 48 2.83 -3.60 3.95
N ILE A 49 1.73 -3.13 3.33
CA ILE A 49 1.36 -1.71 3.28
C ILE A 49 1.11 -1.19 4.70
N LEU A 50 0.35 -1.93 5.53
CA LEU A 50 0.09 -1.57 6.93
C LEU A 50 1.40 -1.43 7.73
N PHE A 51 2.33 -2.38 7.59
CA PHE A 51 3.64 -2.29 8.24
C PHE A 51 4.43 -1.07 7.76
N ASN A 52 4.39 -0.74 6.47
CA ASN A 52 5.06 0.46 5.94
C ASN A 52 4.51 1.73 6.63
N VAL A 53 3.19 1.85 6.77
CA VAL A 53 2.54 2.96 7.49
C VAL A 53 2.94 2.99 8.96
N ILE A 54 2.99 1.85 9.63
CA ILE A 54 3.43 1.76 11.04
C ILE A 54 4.89 2.22 11.17
N ILE A 55 5.79 1.81 10.27
CA ILE A 55 7.19 2.25 10.30
C ILE A 55 7.29 3.77 10.10
N ILE A 56 6.51 4.36 9.18
CA ILE A 56 6.43 5.82 9.00
C ILE A 56 6.00 6.49 10.31
N LEU A 57 4.96 5.98 10.97
CA LEU A 57 4.48 6.50 12.25
C LEU A 57 5.53 6.38 13.37
N LEU A 58 6.24 5.25 13.45
CA LEU A 58 7.30 5.04 14.43
C LEU A 58 8.49 5.96 14.18
N MET A 59 8.88 6.18 12.93
CA MET A 59 9.93 7.16 12.59
C MET A 59 9.51 8.58 12.96
N PHE A 60 8.24 8.92 12.73
CA PHE A 60 7.66 10.20 13.12
C PHE A 60 7.73 10.42 14.64
N PHE A 61 7.30 9.45 15.45
CA PHE A 61 7.38 9.53 16.92
C PHE A 61 8.82 9.61 17.45
N ASN A 62 9.78 9.01 16.75
CA ASN A 62 11.20 9.06 17.12
C ASN A 62 11.90 10.38 16.74
N THR A 63 11.17 11.38 16.20
CA THR A 63 11.75 12.68 15.84
C THR A 63 11.80 13.63 17.04
N PHE A 64 12.89 14.39 17.19
CA PHE A 64 13.07 15.38 18.28
C PHE A 64 11.90 16.36 18.44
N VAL A 65 11.25 16.76 17.34
CA VAL A 65 10.11 17.68 17.36
C VAL A 65 8.90 17.10 18.13
N PHE A 66 8.72 15.77 18.10
CA PHE A 66 7.69 15.09 18.89
C PHE A 66 8.10 15.00 20.38
N GLN A 67 9.39 14.81 20.65
CA GLN A 67 9.94 14.69 22.02
C GLN A 67 9.86 16.01 22.82
N VAL A 68 9.91 17.16 22.14
CA VAL A 68 9.80 18.49 22.78
C VAL A 68 8.33 18.94 22.93
N GLY A 69 7.35 18.09 22.61
CA GLY A 69 5.92 18.35 22.86
C GLY A 69 5.21 19.15 21.75
N LEU A 70 5.85 19.40 20.61
CA LEU A 70 5.27 20.10 19.44
C LEU A 70 4.47 19.15 18.53
N VAL A 71 3.70 18.24 19.13
CA VAL A 71 2.93 17.20 18.43
C VAL A 71 1.94 17.81 17.43
N THR A 72 1.27 18.90 17.80
CA THR A 72 0.27 19.58 16.97
C THR A 72 0.87 20.16 15.68
N LEU A 73 2.07 20.74 15.76
CA LEU A 73 2.79 21.32 14.62
C LEU A 73 3.28 20.22 13.67
N LEU A 74 3.76 19.12 14.22
CA LEU A 74 4.22 17.97 13.45
C LEU A 74 3.05 17.28 12.73
N LEU A 75 1.92 17.06 13.42
CA LEU A 75 0.72 16.52 12.80
C LEU A 75 0.20 17.46 11.70
N GLN A 76 0.17 18.78 11.89
CA GLN A 76 -0.23 19.70 10.80
C GLN A 76 0.63 19.55 9.55
N ARG A 77 1.93 19.29 9.69
CA ARG A 77 2.85 19.18 8.56
C ARG A 77 2.78 17.82 7.85
N PHE A 78 2.55 16.72 8.59
CA PHE A 78 2.57 15.35 8.04
C PHE A 78 1.17 14.73 7.88
N LYS A 79 0.10 15.43 8.24
CA LYS A 79 -1.30 15.00 8.02
C LYS A 79 -1.56 14.55 6.59
N GLY A 80 -1.00 15.26 5.61
CA GLY A 80 -1.13 14.89 4.20
C GLY A 80 -0.61 13.48 3.91
N LEU A 81 0.59 13.14 4.41
CA LEU A 81 1.18 11.82 4.24
C LEU A 81 0.31 10.72 4.86
N LEU A 82 -0.19 10.94 6.09
CA LEU A 82 -1.04 9.97 6.79
C LEU A 82 -2.38 9.77 6.08
N ILE A 83 -3.00 10.85 5.60
CA ILE A 83 -4.26 10.79 4.85
C ILE A 83 -4.05 10.02 3.55
N VAL A 84 -2.99 10.33 2.81
CA VAL A 84 -2.68 9.65 1.54
C VAL A 84 -2.39 8.16 1.77
N SER A 85 -1.60 7.81 2.79
CA SER A 85 -1.33 6.41 3.14
C SER A 85 -2.59 5.64 3.56
N ALA A 86 -3.45 6.24 4.37
CA ALA A 86 -4.71 5.61 4.78
C ALA A 86 -5.66 5.44 3.60
N PHE A 87 -5.74 6.46 2.74
CA PHE A 87 -6.55 6.40 1.53
C PHE A 87 -6.04 5.33 0.57
N TYR A 88 -4.73 5.24 0.38
CA TYR A 88 -4.09 4.20 -0.44
C TYR A 88 -4.41 2.79 0.07
N LEU A 89 -4.23 2.52 1.37
CA LEU A 89 -4.56 1.23 1.96
C LEU A 89 -6.07 0.90 1.80
N GLY A 90 -6.94 1.88 2.02
CA GLY A 90 -8.38 1.71 1.82
C GLY A 90 -8.75 1.36 0.38
N LEU A 91 -8.14 2.04 -0.60
CA LEU A 91 -8.33 1.75 -2.02
C LEU A 91 -7.78 0.37 -2.40
N SER A 92 -6.60 -0.01 -1.88
CA SER A 92 -5.99 -1.33 -2.09
C SER A 92 -6.94 -2.46 -1.65
N ILE A 93 -7.41 -2.38 -0.40
CA ILE A 93 -8.34 -3.39 0.15
C ILE A 93 -9.65 -3.42 -0.64
N ALA A 94 -10.22 -2.26 -0.97
CA ALA A 94 -11.46 -2.19 -1.75
C ALA A 94 -11.30 -2.84 -3.13
N PHE A 95 -10.16 -2.59 -3.79
CA PHE A 95 -9.82 -3.19 -5.07
C PHE A 95 -9.64 -4.71 -4.94
N HIS A 96 -8.91 -5.19 -3.93
CA HIS A 96 -8.74 -6.62 -3.67
C HIS A 96 -10.07 -7.33 -3.44
N VAL A 97 -10.95 -6.76 -2.61
CA VAL A 97 -12.29 -7.30 -2.35
C VAL A 97 -13.12 -7.36 -3.64
N TRP A 98 -13.10 -6.29 -4.43
CA TRP A 98 -13.82 -6.22 -5.70
C TRP A 98 -13.36 -7.31 -6.69
N VAL A 99 -12.05 -7.40 -6.91
CA VAL A 99 -11.44 -8.37 -7.84
C VAL A 99 -11.69 -9.81 -7.39
N MET A 100 -11.55 -10.08 -6.09
CA MET A 100 -11.77 -11.42 -5.53
C MET A 100 -13.24 -11.83 -5.61
N ASN A 101 -14.18 -10.92 -5.35
CA ASN A 101 -15.62 -11.20 -5.49
C ASN A 101 -15.96 -11.63 -6.93
N LEU A 102 -15.42 -10.93 -7.93
CA LEU A 102 -15.67 -11.25 -9.34
C LEU A 102 -15.07 -12.60 -9.78
N ARG A 103 -13.90 -12.95 -9.25
CA ARG A 103 -13.13 -14.14 -9.68
C ARG A 103 -13.41 -15.39 -8.86
N TRP A 104 -14.04 -15.27 -7.68
CA TRP A 104 -14.22 -16.39 -6.74
C TRP A 104 -14.96 -17.59 -7.34
N GLN A 105 -16.00 -17.35 -8.15
CA GLN A 105 -16.80 -18.42 -8.76
C GLN A 105 -16.48 -18.67 -10.24
N HIS A 106 -15.90 -17.69 -10.94
CA HIS A 106 -15.62 -17.76 -12.38
C HIS A 106 -14.19 -17.28 -12.68
N SER A 107 -13.21 -18.08 -12.29
CA SER A 107 -11.76 -17.80 -12.43
C SER A 107 -11.31 -17.58 -13.89
N ASP A 108 -12.05 -18.16 -14.85
CA ASP A 108 -11.58 -18.28 -16.25
C ASP A 108 -12.09 -17.17 -17.18
N ARG A 109 -12.96 -16.27 -16.68
CA ARG A 109 -13.43 -15.13 -17.47
C ARG A 109 -12.43 -13.99 -17.41
N TYR A 110 -12.11 -13.40 -18.56
CA TYR A 110 -11.37 -12.15 -18.63
C TYR A 110 -12.27 -11.03 -18.10
N VAL A 111 -12.12 -10.71 -16.82
CA VAL A 111 -12.95 -9.70 -16.15
C VAL A 111 -12.30 -8.32 -16.31
N TRP A 112 -12.49 -7.70 -17.47
CA TRP A 112 -12.40 -6.25 -17.64
C TRP A 112 -13.79 -5.67 -17.37
N THR A 113 -14.10 -5.38 -16.10
CA THR A 113 -15.35 -4.66 -15.78
C THR A 113 -15.27 -3.22 -16.28
N ASP A 114 -16.43 -2.61 -16.56
CA ASP A 114 -16.53 -1.20 -16.96
C ASP A 114 -15.81 -0.27 -15.95
N GLY A 115 -15.77 -0.64 -14.66
CA GLY A 115 -15.01 0.07 -13.63
C GLY A 115 -13.49 -0.03 -13.79
N LEU A 116 -12.96 -1.21 -14.13
CA LEU A 116 -11.52 -1.38 -14.42
C LEU A 116 -11.11 -0.66 -15.71
N GLN A 117 -12.00 -0.65 -16.71
CA GLN A 117 -11.84 0.13 -17.93
C GLN A 117 -11.82 1.63 -17.64
N ALA A 118 -12.77 2.12 -16.83
CA ALA A 118 -12.80 3.52 -16.44
C ALA A 118 -11.53 3.93 -15.67
N LEU A 119 -11.07 3.12 -14.71
CA LEU A 119 -9.81 3.34 -14.00
C LEU A 119 -8.62 3.40 -14.95
N PHE A 120 -8.53 2.48 -15.90
CA PHE A 120 -7.48 2.46 -16.92
C PHE A 120 -7.51 3.71 -17.83
N VAL A 121 -8.71 4.16 -18.21
CA VAL A 121 -8.88 5.38 -19.01
C VAL A 121 -8.50 6.61 -18.19
N PHE A 122 -8.92 6.72 -16.94
CA PHE A 122 -8.54 7.83 -16.07
C PHE A 122 -7.02 7.90 -15.83
N GLN A 123 -6.36 6.75 -15.64
CA GLN A 123 -4.91 6.68 -15.57
C GLN A 123 -4.25 7.29 -16.82
N ARG A 124 -4.73 6.92 -18.01
CA ARG A 124 -4.21 7.45 -19.29
C ARG A 124 -4.53 8.92 -19.55
N LEU A 125 -5.60 9.46 -18.95
CA LEU A 125 -5.96 10.88 -19.07
C LEU A 125 -5.21 11.76 -18.06
N SER A 126 -4.58 11.15 -17.05
CA SER A 126 -3.78 11.85 -16.03
C SER A 126 -2.30 11.97 -16.36
N GLU A 127 -1.84 11.32 -17.45
CA GLU A 127 -0.56 11.57 -18.13
C GLU A 127 -0.73 12.64 -19.22
#